data_AF-A0A538G0G4-F1
#
_entry.id   AF-A0A538G0G4-F1
#
_cell.length_a   1.000
_cell.length_b   1.000
_cell.length_c   1.000
_cell.angle_alpha   90.00
_cell.angle_beta   90.00
_cell.angle_gamma   90.00
#
_symmetry.space_group_name_H-M   'P 1'
#
loop_
_entity.id
_entity.type
_entity.pdbx_description
1 polymer ?
#
loop_
_entity_poly.entity_id
_entity_poly.type
_entity_poly.pdbx_seq_one_letter_code
_entity_poly.pdbx_strand_id
1 'polypeptide(L)'
;ENGLSIWEVELPEAPGEVAFSEPGGPAEPPPLVADLLRGLLHERELVEVATLQTRRSEEDGPADAEVHDEVEVLDGRRVVDRFDVDGEPQDPGLLVVGRRKRGKAPGDKRSALPHLQTMIRRQYDEILAHDPGTRLGSDPESLHKLRVAVRRLRAFLRVSRPILDREWTDDLRAELKWLGRALGAVRDRDVLLIHIRAQAETLPSSDTAALGLIVEGFEREREAARAEMLEAMSSPRYLELLGRIEIASEAPRWNGVRRSVRKLAGREFRKLERAIKALGAEPSDAELHGVRIRGKRARYAGELAEASVGKKARRFVARAKRVQDVLGDHQDAVVADERLRELVLFQSNPQLALVAGRLIERQRERMLRARAEAPRTLRQLRRAGRKAWR
;
A
#
# COMPACT_ATOMS: atom_id res chain seq x y z
N GLU A 1 29.65 -15.31 -9.07
CA GLU A 1 31.03 -15.16 -8.55
C GLU A 1 31.46 -16.44 -7.83
N ASN A 2 32.77 -16.70 -7.69
CA ASN A 2 33.33 -17.84 -6.92
C ASN A 2 32.85 -19.26 -7.32
N GLY A 3 32.36 -19.44 -8.55
CA GLY A 3 31.86 -20.74 -9.05
C GLY A 3 30.49 -21.16 -8.49
N LEU A 4 29.82 -20.30 -7.72
CA LEU A 4 28.46 -20.51 -7.23
C LEU A 4 27.50 -19.61 -8.01
N SER A 5 26.43 -20.22 -8.51
CA SER A 5 25.29 -19.49 -9.06
C SER A 5 24.51 -18.88 -7.88
N ILE A 6 24.23 -17.59 -7.98
CA ILE A 6 23.52 -16.80 -6.95
C ILE A 6 22.31 -16.17 -7.63
N TRP A 7 21.18 -16.22 -6.96
CA TRP A 7 19.97 -15.52 -7.35
C TRP A 7 19.86 -14.23 -6.55
N GLU A 8 19.77 -13.11 -7.25
CA GLU A 8 19.58 -11.79 -6.66
C GLU A 8 18.21 -11.24 -7.04
N VAL A 9 17.51 -10.69 -6.05
CA VAL A 9 16.21 -10.04 -6.23
C VAL A 9 16.35 -8.57 -5.89
N GLU A 10 16.20 -7.74 -6.92
CA GLU A 10 16.06 -6.29 -6.76
C GLU A 10 14.58 -5.92 -6.67
N LEU A 11 14.25 -5.06 -5.71
CA LEU A 11 12.89 -4.55 -5.57
C LEU A 11 12.70 -3.27 -6.39
N PRO A 12 11.53 -3.05 -7.01
CA PRO A 12 11.26 -1.83 -7.77
C PRO A 12 11.38 -0.53 -6.98
N GLU A 13 11.33 -0.61 -5.64
CA GLU A 13 11.40 0.54 -4.74
C GLU A 13 12.84 1.04 -4.53
N ALA A 14 13.85 0.18 -4.74
CA ALA A 14 15.27 0.45 -4.57
C ALA A 14 16.06 -0.20 -5.72
N PRO A 15 15.93 0.32 -6.97
CA PRO A 15 16.64 -0.23 -8.12
C PRO A 15 18.16 -0.14 -7.92
N GLY A 16 18.89 -1.22 -8.22
CA GLY A 16 20.32 -1.35 -7.96
C GLY A 16 20.69 -1.72 -6.53
N GLU A 17 19.71 -1.88 -5.62
CA GLU A 17 19.94 -2.50 -4.31
C GLU A 17 19.42 -3.94 -4.31
N VAL A 18 20.32 -4.90 -4.08
CA VAL A 18 19.98 -6.30 -3.89
C VAL A 18 19.20 -6.44 -2.58
N ALA A 19 17.89 -6.60 -2.69
CA ALA A 19 17.02 -6.76 -1.52
C ALA A 19 17.13 -8.17 -0.91
N PHE A 20 17.53 -9.15 -1.72
CA PHE A 20 17.70 -10.54 -1.32
C PHE A 20 18.69 -11.25 -2.25
N SER A 21 19.56 -12.08 -1.68
CA SER A 21 20.55 -12.89 -2.40
C SER A 21 20.56 -14.30 -1.82
N GLU A 22 20.43 -15.33 -2.66
CA GLU A 22 20.44 -16.73 -2.25
C GLU A 22 21.21 -17.62 -3.23
N PRO A 23 22.06 -18.54 -2.74
CA PRO A 23 22.71 -19.52 -3.61
C PRO A 23 21.68 -20.44 -4.29
N GLY A 24 21.85 -20.72 -5.58
CA GLY A 24 20.96 -21.61 -6.31
C GLY A 24 21.46 -21.93 -7.71
N GLY A 25 21.09 -23.10 -8.24
CA GLY A 25 21.46 -23.48 -9.61
C GLY A 25 20.84 -22.57 -10.68
N PRO A 26 21.35 -22.59 -11.93
CA PRO A 26 20.90 -21.67 -12.99
C PRO A 26 19.52 -22.02 -13.58
N ALA A 27 18.98 -23.21 -13.30
CA ALA A 27 17.79 -23.73 -13.98
C ALA A 27 16.47 -23.31 -13.32
N GLU A 28 16.42 -23.26 -11.98
CA GLU A 28 15.20 -22.96 -11.23
C GLU A 28 15.49 -22.00 -10.08
N PRO A 29 14.61 -21.02 -9.81
CA PRO A 29 14.77 -20.13 -8.67
C PRO A 29 14.69 -20.93 -7.36
N PRO A 30 15.48 -20.58 -6.34
CA PRO A 30 15.33 -21.09 -4.99
C PRO A 30 13.89 -20.89 -4.48
N PRO A 31 13.40 -21.75 -3.56
CA PRO A 31 12.03 -21.67 -3.06
C PRO A 31 11.64 -20.28 -2.53
N LEU A 32 12.58 -19.55 -1.92
CA LEU A 32 12.33 -18.21 -1.41
C LEU A 32 12.12 -17.21 -2.54
N VAL A 33 12.97 -17.22 -3.57
CA VAL A 33 12.82 -16.41 -4.78
C VAL A 33 11.50 -16.73 -5.51
N ALA A 34 11.15 -18.01 -5.62
CA ALA A 34 9.88 -18.43 -6.20
C ALA A 34 8.67 -17.88 -5.41
N ASP A 35 8.75 -17.85 -4.07
CA ASP A 35 7.67 -17.29 -3.25
C ASP A 35 7.56 -15.76 -3.37
N LEU A 36 8.70 -15.05 -3.49
CA LEU A 36 8.73 -13.61 -3.73
C LEU A 36 8.09 -13.24 -5.07
N LEU A 37 8.31 -14.06 -6.09
CA LEU A 37 7.75 -13.85 -7.43
C LEU A 37 6.32 -14.37 -7.57
N ARG A 38 5.76 -15.06 -6.56
CA ARG A 38 4.44 -15.71 -6.63
C ARG A 38 3.33 -14.77 -7.10
N GLY A 39 3.28 -13.54 -6.58
CA GLY A 39 2.30 -12.55 -7.01
C GLY A 39 2.48 -12.10 -8.46
N LEU A 40 3.72 -12.00 -8.93
CA LEU A 40 4.05 -11.59 -10.30
C LEU A 40 3.78 -12.70 -11.32
N LEU A 41 4.26 -13.91 -11.03
CA LEU A 41 4.15 -15.08 -11.89
C LEU A 41 2.71 -15.59 -12.01
N HIS A 42 1.89 -15.42 -10.96
CA HIS A 42 0.62 -16.13 -10.84
C HIS A 42 0.85 -17.64 -10.95
N GLU A 43 0.31 -18.27 -12.00
CA GLU A 43 0.50 -19.68 -12.37
C GLU A 43 1.38 -19.83 -13.63
N ARG A 44 2.09 -18.78 -14.03
CA ARG A 44 2.96 -18.80 -15.22
C ARG A 44 4.36 -19.25 -14.84
N GLU A 45 4.98 -20.03 -15.72
CA GLU A 45 6.37 -20.47 -15.58
C GLU A 45 7.34 -19.33 -15.91
N LEU A 46 8.50 -19.34 -15.25
CA LEU A 46 9.62 -18.50 -15.65
C LEU A 46 10.17 -19.01 -16.96
N VAL A 47 10.42 -18.09 -17.89
CA VAL A 47 11.08 -18.37 -19.15
C VAL A 47 12.32 -17.51 -19.24
N GLU A 48 13.42 -18.08 -19.72
CA GLU A 48 14.61 -17.32 -20.04
C GLU A 48 14.27 -16.34 -21.17
N VAL A 49 14.52 -15.04 -20.93
CA VAL A 49 14.30 -13.97 -21.91
C VAL A 49 15.61 -13.46 -22.52
N ALA A 50 16.70 -13.56 -21.79
CA ALA A 50 18.06 -13.23 -22.23
C ALA A 50 19.09 -13.82 -21.25
N THR A 51 20.30 -14.07 -21.73
CA THR A 51 21.46 -14.36 -20.87
C THR A 51 22.34 -13.10 -20.79
N LEU A 52 22.80 -12.72 -19.60
CA LEU A 52 23.74 -11.60 -19.42
C LEU A 52 25.15 -12.12 -19.15
N GLN A 53 26.16 -11.55 -19.81
CA GLN A 53 27.56 -11.86 -19.58
C GLN A 53 28.35 -10.58 -19.33
N THR A 54 28.86 -10.40 -18.10
CA THR A 54 29.77 -9.28 -17.79
C THR A 54 31.20 -9.64 -18.16
N ARG A 55 31.85 -8.80 -18.96
CA ARG A 55 33.28 -8.87 -19.25
C ARG A 55 34.00 -7.74 -18.53
N ARG A 56 34.98 -8.11 -17.72
CA ARG A 56 35.93 -7.19 -17.12
C ARG A 56 37.14 -7.05 -18.04
N SER A 57 37.44 -5.83 -18.46
CA SER A 57 38.70 -5.49 -19.11
C SER A 57 39.48 -4.52 -18.23
N GLU A 58 40.71 -4.89 -17.89
CA GLU A 58 41.67 -4.00 -17.24
C GLU A 58 42.55 -3.38 -18.32
N GLU A 59 42.56 -2.04 -18.41
CA GLU A 59 43.46 -1.33 -19.31
C GLU A 59 44.70 -0.86 -18.53
N ASP A 60 45.88 -1.35 -18.90
CA ASP A 60 47.14 -1.00 -18.25
C ASP A 60 47.57 0.43 -18.63
N GLY A 61 47.29 1.39 -17.74
CA GLY A 61 47.76 2.78 -17.82
C GLY A 61 48.87 3.08 -16.80
N PRO A 62 49.77 4.06 -17.08
CA PRO A 62 50.79 4.45 -16.12
C PRO A 62 50.16 5.29 -15.00
N ALA A 63 49.75 4.59 -13.94
CA ALA A 63 49.50 5.02 -12.55
C ALA A 63 48.10 4.74 -11.96
N ASP A 64 47.12 4.26 -12.73
CA ASP A 64 45.88 3.67 -12.21
C ASP A 64 45.32 2.74 -13.31
N ALA A 65 45.13 1.44 -13.00
CA ALA A 65 44.46 0.52 -13.93
C ALA A 65 42.98 0.85 -13.94
N GLU A 66 42.45 1.31 -15.07
CA GLU A 66 41.02 1.58 -15.22
C GLU A 66 40.32 0.25 -15.54
N VAL A 67 39.44 -0.18 -14.62
CA VAL A 67 38.65 -1.41 -14.76
C VAL A 67 37.33 -1.05 -15.43
N HIS A 68 37.12 -1.54 -16.64
CA HIS A 68 35.86 -1.40 -17.36
C HIS A 68 35.09 -2.72 -17.28
N ASP A 69 33.89 -2.67 -16.72
CA ASP A 69 32.95 -3.79 -16.71
C ASP A 69 31.85 -3.53 -17.78
N GLU A 70 31.87 -4.29 -18.88
CA GLU A 70 30.88 -4.23 -19.98
C GLU A 70 29.93 -5.44 -19.88
N VAL A 71 28.62 -5.20 -19.91
CA VAL A 71 27.57 -6.23 -19.88
C VAL A 71 27.12 -6.54 -21.31
N GLU A 72 27.31 -7.77 -21.76
CA GLU A 72 26.78 -8.30 -23.02
C GLU A 72 25.41 -8.98 -22.78
N VAL A 73 24.38 -8.57 -23.53
CA VAL A 73 23.10 -9.29 -23.60
C VAL A 73 23.21 -10.35 -24.69
N LEU A 74 22.91 -11.60 -24.37
CA LEU A 74 23.03 -12.77 -25.24
C LEU A 74 21.64 -13.34 -25.56
N ASP A 75 21.43 -13.67 -26.84
CA ASP A 75 20.39 -14.59 -27.31
C ASP A 75 21.08 -15.89 -27.73
N GLY A 76 21.00 -16.91 -26.88
CA GLY A 76 21.81 -18.12 -26.99
C GLY A 76 23.31 -17.82 -26.90
N ARG A 77 24.02 -17.91 -28.03
CA ARG A 77 25.47 -17.63 -28.13
C ARG A 77 25.81 -16.28 -28.78
N ARG A 78 24.80 -15.52 -29.21
CA ARG A 78 25.00 -14.29 -29.97
C ARG A 78 24.79 -13.08 -29.07
N VAL A 79 25.75 -12.16 -29.04
CA VAL A 79 25.58 -10.86 -28.41
C VAL A 79 24.58 -10.04 -29.21
N VAL A 80 23.50 -9.62 -28.57
CA VAL A 80 22.41 -8.83 -29.14
C VAL A 80 22.39 -7.39 -28.66
N ASP A 81 23.01 -7.09 -27.51
CA ASP A 81 23.17 -5.73 -26.99
C ASP A 81 24.41 -5.66 -26.07
N ARG A 82 24.93 -4.45 -25.82
CA ARG A 82 26.02 -4.19 -24.87
C ARG A 82 25.83 -2.86 -24.15
N PHE A 83 26.14 -2.82 -22.86
CA PHE A 83 26.10 -1.61 -22.04
C PHE A 83 27.11 -1.69 -20.88
N ASP A 84 27.62 -0.56 -20.40
CA ASP A 84 28.45 -0.51 -19.18
C ASP A 84 27.63 -0.90 -17.95
N VAL A 85 28.25 -1.43 -16.89
CA VAL A 85 27.54 -1.87 -15.66
C VAL A 85 26.66 -0.79 -15.01
N ASP A 86 27.01 0.48 -15.16
CA ASP A 86 26.21 1.63 -14.66
C ASP A 86 25.22 2.20 -15.71
N GLY A 87 25.19 1.64 -16.92
CA GLY A 87 24.34 2.05 -18.04
C GLY A 87 23.04 1.25 -18.13
N GLU A 88 22.03 1.80 -18.81
CA GLU A 88 20.87 1.00 -19.24
C GLU A 88 21.14 0.38 -20.63
N PRO A 89 20.66 -0.86 -20.90
CA PRO A 89 20.70 -1.46 -22.23
C PRO A 89 20.04 -0.56 -23.28
N GLN A 90 20.55 -0.58 -24.51
CA GLN A 90 20.03 0.26 -25.59
C GLN A 90 18.61 -0.15 -25.99
N ASP A 91 18.27 -1.45 -25.85
CA ASP A 91 16.90 -1.95 -25.95
C ASP A 91 16.42 -2.63 -24.65
N PRO A 92 15.83 -1.87 -23.71
CA PRO A 92 15.31 -2.42 -22.46
C PRO A 92 14.09 -3.34 -22.66
N GLY A 93 13.60 -3.54 -23.88
CA GLY A 93 12.55 -4.51 -24.20
C GLY A 93 13.00 -5.97 -24.14
N LEU A 94 14.31 -6.24 -24.17
CA LEU A 94 14.90 -7.59 -24.19
C LEU A 94 14.98 -8.26 -22.81
N LEU A 95 15.03 -7.49 -21.72
CA LEU A 95 15.30 -8.00 -20.36
C LEU A 95 14.07 -8.03 -19.43
N VAL A 96 12.90 -7.64 -19.94
CA VAL A 96 11.71 -7.48 -19.11
C VAL A 96 10.88 -8.75 -19.15
N VAL A 97 10.77 -9.42 -18.00
CA VAL A 97 9.63 -10.30 -17.70
C VAL A 97 8.36 -9.44 -17.75
N GLY A 98 7.74 -9.45 -18.94
CA GLY A 98 6.35 -9.12 -19.21
C GLY A 98 5.75 -7.90 -18.50
N ARG A 99 6.08 -6.69 -18.94
CA ARG A 99 5.10 -5.58 -19.02
C ARG A 99 5.58 -4.44 -19.91
N ARG A 100 5.10 -4.44 -21.15
CA ARG A 100 5.19 -3.28 -22.05
C ARG A 100 4.65 -2.03 -21.34
N LYS A 101 5.50 -1.01 -21.17
CA LYS A 101 5.05 0.39 -20.96
C LYS A 101 4.19 0.80 -22.16
N ARG A 102 2.87 0.65 -22.04
CA ARG A 102 1.94 1.10 -23.09
C ARG A 102 1.67 2.59 -22.95
N GLY A 103 1.89 3.30 -24.06
CA GLY A 103 1.72 4.74 -24.19
C GLY A 103 0.36 5.26 -23.69
N LYS A 104 0.40 6.49 -23.20
CA LYS A 104 -0.71 7.26 -22.66
C LYS A 104 -1.82 7.39 -23.71
N ALA A 105 -2.82 6.51 -23.67
CA ALA A 105 -4.01 6.67 -24.50
C ALA A 105 -4.74 7.97 -24.10
N PRO A 106 -5.05 8.88 -25.05
CA PRO A 106 -5.85 10.06 -24.76
C PRO A 106 -7.31 9.60 -24.57
N GLY A 107 -7.64 9.17 -23.35
CA GLY A 107 -9.01 8.86 -22.98
C GLY A 107 -9.86 10.13 -23.01
N ASP A 108 -11.01 10.06 -23.69
CA ASP A 108 -12.05 11.10 -23.65
C ASP A 108 -12.32 11.48 -22.18
N LYS A 109 -11.91 12.71 -21.82
CA LYS A 109 -11.93 13.25 -20.44
C LYS A 109 -13.33 13.26 -19.81
N ARG A 110 -14.37 12.92 -20.57
CA ARG A 110 -15.78 12.90 -20.16
C ARG A 110 -16.29 11.50 -19.81
N SER A 111 -15.59 10.43 -20.19
CA SER A 111 -16.03 9.05 -19.95
C SER A 111 -15.52 8.52 -18.60
N ALA A 112 -16.43 8.06 -17.74
CA ALA A 112 -16.11 7.48 -16.43
C ALA A 112 -15.28 6.20 -16.51
N LEU A 113 -15.39 5.47 -17.63
CA LEU A 113 -14.94 4.09 -17.77
C LEU A 113 -13.43 3.97 -18.07
N PRO A 114 -12.85 4.66 -19.08
CA PRO A 114 -11.40 4.64 -19.30
C PRO A 114 -10.62 5.10 -18.08
N HIS A 115 -11.12 6.13 -17.39
CA HIS A 115 -10.47 6.62 -16.18
C HIS A 115 -10.54 5.61 -15.03
N LEU A 116 -11.67 4.90 -14.87
CA LEU A 116 -11.79 3.82 -13.91
C LEU A 116 -10.85 2.65 -14.22
N GLN A 117 -10.74 2.24 -15.49
CA GLN A 117 -9.80 1.21 -15.94
C GLN A 117 -8.35 1.61 -15.60
N THR A 118 -7.94 2.83 -15.94
CA THR A 118 -6.62 3.36 -15.57
C THR A 118 -6.39 3.32 -14.06
N MET A 119 -7.43 3.64 -13.28
CA MET A 119 -7.32 3.63 -11.82
C MET A 119 -7.22 2.22 -11.24
N ILE A 120 -7.99 1.26 -11.78
CA ILE A 120 -7.89 -0.16 -11.40
C ILE A 120 -6.49 -0.69 -11.76
N ARG A 121 -6.04 -0.49 -13.00
CA ARG A 121 -4.72 -0.91 -13.47
C ARG A 121 -3.61 -0.38 -12.57
N ARG A 122 -3.60 0.92 -12.30
CA ARG A 122 -2.60 1.49 -11.40
C ARG A 122 -2.58 0.79 -10.04
N GLN A 123 -3.74 0.49 -9.45
CA GLN A 123 -3.75 -0.18 -8.14
C GLN A 123 -3.32 -1.64 -8.24
N TYR A 124 -3.58 -2.32 -9.36
CA TYR A 124 -3.05 -3.65 -9.62
C TYR A 124 -1.52 -3.63 -9.71
N ASP A 125 -0.97 -2.68 -10.46
CA ASP A 125 0.48 -2.51 -10.60
C ASP A 125 1.15 -2.25 -9.25
N GLU A 126 0.54 -1.42 -8.40
CA GLU A 126 1.08 -1.16 -7.05
C GLU A 126 0.92 -2.37 -6.11
N ILE A 127 -0.11 -3.21 -6.28
CA ILE A 127 -0.20 -4.47 -5.53
C ILE A 127 0.97 -5.38 -5.90
N LEU A 128 1.23 -5.55 -7.20
CA LEU A 128 2.31 -6.41 -7.68
C LEU A 128 3.69 -5.88 -7.30
N ALA A 129 3.93 -4.57 -7.45
CA ALA A 129 5.22 -3.97 -7.15
C ALA A 129 5.63 -4.11 -5.68
N HIS A 130 4.65 -4.08 -4.77
CA HIS A 130 4.88 -4.12 -3.32
C HIS A 130 4.66 -5.52 -2.70
N ASP A 131 4.27 -6.53 -3.50
CA ASP A 131 4.08 -7.91 -3.04
C ASP A 131 5.38 -8.53 -2.51
N PRO A 132 6.51 -8.48 -3.24
CA PRO A 132 7.75 -9.12 -2.76
C PRO A 132 8.30 -8.45 -1.50
N GLY A 133 8.30 -7.11 -1.45
CA GLY A 133 8.73 -6.35 -0.25
C GLY A 133 7.83 -6.62 0.96
N THR A 134 6.52 -6.84 0.75
CA THR A 134 5.60 -7.25 1.83
C THR A 134 5.92 -8.64 2.36
N ARG A 135 6.32 -9.58 1.49
CA ARG A 135 6.72 -10.94 1.87
C ARG A 135 8.05 -10.95 2.63
N LEU A 136 9.03 -10.20 2.16
CA LEU A 136 10.32 -10.02 2.85
C LEU A 136 10.12 -9.38 4.22
N GLY A 137 9.33 -8.31 4.28
CA GLY A 137 9.05 -7.58 5.52
C GLY A 137 10.25 -6.77 6.05
N SER A 138 11.26 -6.52 5.22
CA SER A 138 12.41 -5.66 5.51
C SER A 138 12.01 -4.19 5.66
N ASP A 139 11.13 -3.70 4.77
CA ASP A 139 10.56 -2.36 4.84
C ASP A 139 9.05 -2.38 5.16
N PRO A 140 8.61 -1.82 6.30
CA PRO A 140 7.19 -1.65 6.62
C PRO A 140 6.40 -0.82 5.60
N GLU A 141 7.07 -0.02 4.76
CA GLU A 141 6.42 0.79 3.74
C GLU A 141 5.88 -0.06 2.58
N SER A 142 6.53 -1.16 2.17
CA SER A 142 5.97 -2.06 1.13
C SER A 142 4.59 -2.58 1.52
N LEU A 143 4.44 -3.08 2.76
CA LEU A 143 3.13 -3.50 3.31
C LEU A 143 2.15 -2.32 3.34
N HIS A 144 2.61 -1.12 3.74
CA HIS A 144 1.77 0.07 3.75
C HIS A 144 1.20 0.37 2.35
N LYS A 145 2.06 0.39 1.34
CA LYS A 145 1.69 0.69 -0.05
C LYS A 145 0.76 -0.35 -0.64
N LEU A 146 1.05 -1.65 -0.47
CA LEU A 146 0.18 -2.74 -0.91
C LEU A 146 -1.21 -2.62 -0.29
N ARG A 147 -1.30 -2.44 1.04
CA ARG A 147 -2.58 -2.22 1.74
C ARG A 147 -3.30 -0.95 1.23
N VAL A 148 -2.57 0.11 0.94
CA VAL A 148 -3.14 1.34 0.37
C VAL A 148 -3.75 1.06 -1.00
N ALA A 149 -3.07 0.32 -1.87
CA ALA A 149 -3.54 -0.05 -3.20
C ALA A 149 -4.82 -0.91 -3.14
N VAL A 150 -4.84 -1.96 -2.32
CA VAL A 150 -6.03 -2.81 -2.08
C VAL A 150 -7.21 -1.99 -1.58
N ARG A 151 -6.99 -1.11 -0.59
CA ARG A 151 -8.03 -0.24 -0.03
C ARG A 151 -8.57 0.75 -1.06
N ARG A 152 -7.70 1.34 -1.88
CA ARG A 152 -8.06 2.29 -2.94
C ARG A 152 -8.88 1.59 -4.02
N LEU A 153 -8.44 0.44 -4.51
CA LEU A 153 -9.15 -0.37 -5.49
C LEU A 153 -10.58 -0.71 -5.00
N ARG A 154 -10.69 -1.23 -3.78
CA ARG A 154 -11.99 -1.53 -3.17
C ARG A 154 -12.89 -0.30 -3.03
N ALA A 155 -12.31 0.87 -2.79
CA ALA A 155 -13.05 2.11 -2.71
C ALA A 155 -13.54 2.60 -4.08
N PHE A 156 -12.71 2.50 -5.12
CA PHE A 156 -13.09 2.84 -6.49
C PHE A 156 -14.23 1.95 -6.99
N LEU A 157 -14.12 0.62 -6.81
CA LEU A 157 -15.21 -0.32 -7.13
C LEU A 157 -16.51 0.04 -6.42
N ARG A 158 -16.45 0.42 -5.14
CA ARG A 158 -17.66 0.84 -4.40
C ARG A 158 -18.29 2.11 -4.98
N VAL A 159 -17.48 3.12 -5.30
CA VAL A 159 -17.98 4.39 -5.85
C VAL A 159 -18.59 4.17 -7.23
N SER A 160 -17.96 3.32 -8.03
CA SER A 160 -18.38 2.96 -9.38
C SER A 160 -19.45 1.86 -9.42
N ARG A 161 -19.82 1.24 -8.30
CA ARG A 161 -20.89 0.24 -8.22
C ARG A 161 -22.19 0.60 -8.95
N PRO A 162 -22.65 1.88 -9.00
CA PRO A 162 -23.86 2.22 -9.76
C PRO A 162 -23.75 2.11 -11.28
N ILE A 163 -22.54 2.00 -11.84
CA ILE A 163 -22.26 1.90 -13.28
C ILE A 163 -21.62 0.57 -13.68
N LEU A 164 -21.34 -0.30 -12.69
CA LEU A 164 -20.78 -1.62 -12.88
C LEU A 164 -21.85 -2.68 -12.62
N ASP A 165 -21.61 -3.90 -13.11
CA ASP A 165 -22.37 -5.08 -12.71
C ASP A 165 -22.28 -5.24 -11.19
N ARG A 166 -23.43 -5.45 -10.54
CA ARG A 166 -23.52 -5.35 -9.07
C ARG A 166 -22.93 -6.56 -8.38
N GLU A 167 -23.26 -7.74 -8.88
CA GLU A 167 -22.82 -9.02 -8.34
C GLU A 167 -21.30 -9.12 -8.45
N TRP A 168 -20.78 -8.98 -9.67
CA TRP A 168 -19.34 -8.96 -9.92
C TRP A 168 -18.59 -7.92 -9.07
N THR A 169 -19.13 -6.70 -8.94
CA THR A 169 -18.52 -5.64 -8.13
C THR A 169 -18.51 -5.99 -6.65
N ASP A 170 -19.60 -6.54 -6.13
CA ASP A 170 -19.71 -6.85 -4.70
C ASP A 170 -18.85 -8.06 -4.32
N ASP A 171 -18.76 -9.06 -5.20
CA ASP A 171 -17.90 -10.23 -5.03
C ASP A 171 -16.42 -9.85 -5.03
N LEU A 172 -15.95 -9.10 -6.04
CA LEU A 172 -14.54 -8.65 -6.08
C LEU A 172 -14.20 -7.77 -4.87
N ARG A 173 -15.15 -6.97 -4.39
CA ARG A 173 -14.96 -6.15 -3.17
C ARG A 173 -14.96 -6.97 -1.88
N ALA A 174 -15.56 -8.15 -1.87
CA ALA A 174 -15.50 -9.09 -0.76
C ALA A 174 -14.11 -9.73 -0.68
N GLU A 175 -13.54 -10.14 -1.82
CA GLU A 175 -12.18 -10.67 -1.89
C GLU A 175 -11.12 -9.62 -1.49
N LEU A 176 -11.23 -8.40 -2.02
CA LEU A 176 -10.38 -7.28 -1.58
C LEU A 176 -10.56 -6.92 -0.09
N LYS A 177 -11.72 -7.23 0.50
CA LYS A 177 -11.95 -7.04 1.93
C LYS A 177 -11.25 -8.13 2.74
N TRP A 178 -11.27 -9.37 2.27
CA TRP A 178 -10.54 -10.48 2.87
C TRP A 178 -9.03 -10.18 2.88
N LEU A 179 -8.42 -9.92 1.72
CA LEU A 179 -6.99 -9.57 1.64
C LEU A 179 -6.67 -8.32 2.48
N GLY A 180 -7.50 -7.27 2.38
CA GLY A 180 -7.30 -6.05 3.15
C GLY A 180 -7.42 -6.22 4.68
N ARG A 181 -8.05 -7.31 5.17
CA ARG A 181 -8.07 -7.67 6.59
C ARG A 181 -6.77 -8.32 7.02
N ALA A 182 -6.27 -9.30 6.26
CA ALA A 182 -4.99 -9.96 6.52
C ALA A 182 -3.84 -8.94 6.58
N LEU A 183 -3.68 -8.12 5.54
CA LEU A 183 -2.70 -7.03 5.50
C LEU A 183 -2.93 -5.98 6.59
N GLY A 184 -4.19 -5.78 6.97
CA GLY A 184 -4.57 -4.82 7.99
C GLY A 184 -4.12 -5.20 9.38
N ALA A 185 -4.18 -6.49 9.71
CA ALA A 185 -3.80 -7.00 11.02
C ALA A 185 -2.34 -6.66 11.35
N VAL A 186 -1.42 -6.88 10.41
CA VAL A 186 0.00 -6.54 10.57
C VAL A 186 0.19 -5.02 10.62
N ARG A 187 -0.36 -4.27 9.65
CA ARG A 187 -0.12 -2.82 9.57
C ARG A 187 -0.66 -2.06 10.79
N ASP A 188 -1.79 -2.49 11.34
CA ASP A 188 -2.36 -1.84 12.51
C ASP A 188 -1.43 -2.04 13.74
N ARG A 189 -0.70 -3.15 13.82
CA ARG A 189 0.33 -3.42 14.84
C ARG A 189 1.64 -2.67 14.58
N ASP A 190 2.07 -2.55 13.32
CA ASP A 190 3.22 -1.69 12.96
C ASP A 190 3.00 -0.26 13.43
N VAL A 191 1.83 0.31 13.14
CA VAL A 191 1.49 1.69 13.53
C VAL A 191 1.46 1.83 15.04
N LEU A 192 0.91 0.84 15.76
CA LEU A 192 0.90 0.83 17.22
C LEU A 192 2.33 0.80 17.79
N LEU A 193 3.19 -0.12 17.30
CA LEU A 193 4.58 -0.25 17.73
C LEU A 193 5.40 1.01 17.44
N ILE A 194 5.26 1.61 16.26
CA ILE A 194 5.91 2.89 15.91
C ILE A 194 5.52 3.97 16.91
N HIS A 195 4.22 4.07 17.24
CA HIS A 195 3.76 5.08 18.20
C HIS A 195 4.24 4.84 19.62
N ILE A 196 4.21 3.59 20.10
CA ILE A 196 4.68 3.25 21.45
C ILE A 196 6.19 3.49 21.58
N ARG A 197 6.98 3.07 20.57
CA ARG A 197 8.43 3.29 20.55
C ARG A 197 8.78 4.77 20.48
N ALA A 198 8.08 5.58 19.67
CA ALA A 198 8.31 7.02 19.65
C ALA A 198 7.99 7.70 21.01
N GLN A 199 7.07 7.12 21.79
CA GLN A 199 6.79 7.61 23.14
C GLN A 199 7.86 7.17 24.16
N ALA A 200 8.57 6.08 23.91
CA ALA A 200 9.65 5.57 24.76
C ALA A 200 10.76 6.59 25.03
N GLU A 201 11.12 7.37 24.01
CA GLU A 201 12.23 8.33 24.03
C GLU A 201 12.10 9.41 25.11
N THR A 202 10.89 9.60 25.63
CA THR A 202 10.56 10.63 26.63
C THR A 202 10.17 10.03 27.98
N LEU A 203 10.32 8.72 28.17
CA LEU A 203 10.09 8.06 29.46
C LEU A 203 11.37 8.06 30.31
N PRO A 204 11.24 8.09 31.66
CA PRO A 204 12.38 7.92 32.55
C PRO A 204 13.06 6.56 32.34
N SER A 205 14.37 6.48 32.57
CA SER A 205 15.14 5.23 32.46
C SER A 205 14.65 4.12 33.39
N SER A 206 13.95 4.47 34.49
CA SER A 206 13.28 3.51 35.38
C SER A 206 12.16 2.70 34.71
N ASP A 207 11.65 3.17 33.57
CA ASP A 207 10.51 2.57 32.88
C ASP A 207 10.94 1.65 31.73
N THR A 208 12.22 1.68 31.33
CA THR A 208 12.73 0.99 30.13
C THR A 208 12.43 -0.51 30.13
N ALA A 209 12.63 -1.20 31.26
CA ALA A 209 12.39 -2.64 31.35
C ALA A 209 10.89 -2.98 31.16
N ALA A 210 10.00 -2.22 31.80
CA ALA A 210 8.56 -2.43 31.67
C ALA A 210 8.04 -2.07 30.27
N LEU A 211 8.59 -1.03 29.66
CA LEU A 211 8.32 -0.72 28.26
C LEU A 211 8.78 -1.84 27.32
N GLY A 212 9.96 -2.43 27.57
CA GLY A 212 10.45 -3.58 26.80
C GLY A 212 9.44 -4.72 26.78
N LEU A 213 8.90 -5.10 27.94
CA LEU A 213 7.85 -6.11 28.05
C LEU A 213 6.57 -5.75 27.26
N ILE A 214 6.19 -4.48 27.24
CA ILE A 214 5.03 -4.00 26.47
C ILE A 214 5.28 -4.15 24.97
N VAL A 215 6.46 -3.71 24.50
CA VAL A 215 6.87 -3.78 23.10
C VAL A 215 6.95 -5.23 22.63
N GLU A 216 7.59 -6.10 23.41
CA GLU A 216 7.68 -7.54 23.14
C GLU A 216 6.28 -8.20 23.03
N GLY A 217 5.34 -7.77 23.88
CA GLY A 217 3.95 -8.23 23.81
C GLY A 217 3.32 -7.94 22.44
N PHE A 218 3.44 -6.69 21.97
CA PHE A 218 2.90 -6.29 20.67
C PHE A 218 3.70 -6.84 19.48
N GLU A 219 4.99 -7.09 19.63
CA GLU A 219 5.81 -7.75 18.62
C GLU A 219 5.37 -9.20 18.40
N ARG A 220 5.09 -9.96 19.46
CA ARG A 220 4.55 -11.32 19.34
C ARG A 220 3.22 -11.34 18.57
N GLU A 221 2.33 -10.39 18.87
CA GLU A 221 1.06 -10.26 18.14
C GLU A 221 1.25 -9.85 16.68
N ARG A 222 2.26 -9.04 16.39
CA ARG A 222 2.64 -8.66 15.03
C ARG A 222 3.15 -9.88 14.26
N GLU A 223 4.00 -10.69 14.87
CA GLU A 223 4.55 -11.87 14.19
C GLU A 223 3.48 -12.92 13.90
N ALA A 224 2.57 -13.16 14.85
CA ALA A 224 1.40 -14.01 14.61
C ALA A 224 0.54 -13.51 13.44
N ALA A 225 0.24 -12.20 13.41
CA ALA A 225 -0.51 -11.60 12.31
C ALA A 225 0.27 -11.66 10.97
N ARG A 226 1.60 -11.60 11.02
CA ARG A 226 2.47 -11.69 9.84
C ARG A 226 2.43 -13.10 9.25
N ALA A 227 2.48 -14.13 10.08
CA ALA A 227 2.32 -15.51 9.64
C ALA A 227 0.98 -15.74 8.93
N GLU A 228 -0.14 -15.28 9.52
CA GLU A 228 -1.47 -15.36 8.88
C GLU A 228 -1.55 -14.58 7.56
N MET A 229 -0.88 -13.41 7.50
CA MET A 229 -0.81 -12.61 6.28
C MET A 229 -0.06 -13.33 5.17
N LEU A 230 1.09 -13.93 5.48
CA LEU A 230 1.89 -14.68 4.51
C LEU A 230 1.13 -15.91 4.00
N GLU A 231 0.47 -16.65 4.90
CA GLU A 231 -0.37 -17.78 4.50
C GLU A 231 -1.49 -17.33 3.54
N ALA A 232 -2.16 -16.22 3.85
CA ALA A 232 -3.18 -15.65 2.97
C ALA A 232 -2.61 -15.26 1.60
N MET A 233 -1.44 -14.63 1.56
CA MET A 233 -0.74 -14.22 0.33
C MET A 233 -0.18 -15.42 -0.46
N SER A 234 0.06 -16.56 0.17
CA SER A 234 0.52 -17.77 -0.53
C SER A 234 -0.62 -18.71 -0.92
N SER A 235 -1.87 -18.36 -0.59
CA SER A 235 -3.04 -19.17 -0.91
C SER A 235 -3.46 -19.09 -2.40
N PRO A 236 -4.06 -20.15 -2.97
CA PRO A 236 -4.66 -20.10 -4.32
C PRO A 236 -5.71 -18.98 -4.47
N ARG A 237 -6.43 -18.68 -3.38
CA ARG A 237 -7.41 -17.59 -3.31
C ARG A 237 -6.79 -16.23 -3.62
N TYR A 238 -5.54 -15.99 -3.19
CA TYR A 238 -4.84 -14.75 -3.50
C TYR A 238 -4.50 -14.65 -5.00
N LEU A 239 -4.01 -15.73 -5.60
CA LEU A 239 -3.69 -15.78 -7.03
C LEU A 239 -4.94 -15.59 -7.89
N GLU A 240 -6.05 -16.24 -7.54
CA GLU A 240 -7.34 -16.04 -8.22
C GLU A 240 -7.79 -14.58 -8.12
N LEU A 241 -7.62 -13.94 -6.95
CA LEU A 241 -7.92 -12.52 -6.78
C LEU A 241 -7.05 -11.64 -7.69
N LEU A 242 -5.75 -11.89 -7.78
CA LEU A 242 -4.87 -11.13 -8.68
C LEU A 242 -5.30 -11.25 -10.15
N GLY A 243 -5.61 -12.46 -10.61
CA GLY A 243 -6.13 -12.69 -11.98
C GLY A 243 -7.46 -11.97 -12.23
N ARG A 244 -8.37 -11.97 -11.24
CA ARG A 244 -9.63 -11.22 -11.32
C ARG A 244 -9.41 -9.71 -11.39
N ILE A 245 -8.41 -9.17 -10.69
CA ILE A 245 -8.05 -7.75 -10.74
C ILE A 245 -7.42 -7.40 -12.09
N GLU A 246 -6.56 -8.27 -12.64
CA GLU A 246 -5.97 -8.11 -13.97
C GLU A 246 -7.06 -7.95 -15.03
N ILE A 247 -8.00 -8.90 -15.08
CA ILE A 247 -9.16 -8.88 -15.97
C ILE A 247 -9.99 -7.61 -15.74
N ALA A 248 -10.24 -7.23 -14.47
CA ALA A 248 -10.98 -6.01 -14.14
C ALA A 248 -10.28 -4.73 -14.61
N SER A 249 -8.95 -4.73 -14.72
CA SER A 249 -8.16 -3.60 -15.20
C SER A 249 -8.30 -3.38 -16.71
N GLU A 250 -8.56 -4.46 -17.44
CA GLU A 250 -8.73 -4.47 -18.90
C GLU A 250 -10.19 -4.28 -19.30
N ALA A 251 -11.07 -5.10 -18.75
CA ALA A 251 -12.47 -5.20 -19.13
C ALA A 251 -13.39 -5.29 -17.90
N PRO A 252 -13.57 -4.20 -17.13
CA PRO A 252 -14.49 -4.20 -16.00
C PRO A 252 -15.94 -4.42 -16.48
N ARG A 253 -16.71 -5.25 -15.75
CA ARG A 253 -18.08 -5.60 -16.13
C ARG A 253 -19.03 -4.41 -15.98
N TRP A 254 -19.43 -3.81 -17.10
CA TRP A 254 -20.30 -2.64 -17.17
C TRP A 254 -21.79 -3.04 -17.21
N ASN A 255 -22.66 -2.26 -16.57
CA ASN A 255 -24.10 -2.55 -16.49
C ASN A 255 -24.99 -1.78 -17.49
N GLY A 256 -24.40 -1.07 -18.45
CA GLY A 256 -25.12 -0.24 -19.43
C GLY A 256 -25.35 1.21 -19.00
N VAL A 257 -25.28 1.53 -17.69
CA VAL A 257 -25.75 2.82 -17.15
C VAL A 257 -24.69 3.92 -17.27
N ARG A 258 -24.89 4.86 -18.18
CA ARG A 258 -24.05 6.08 -18.27
C ARG A 258 -24.37 7.06 -17.14
N ARG A 259 -23.48 7.15 -16.14
CA ARG A 259 -23.51 8.21 -15.11
C ARG A 259 -22.20 8.99 -15.07
N SER A 260 -22.33 10.30 -14.87
CA SER A 260 -21.17 11.18 -14.65
C SER A 260 -20.53 10.89 -13.29
N VAL A 261 -19.19 10.75 -13.29
CA VAL A 261 -18.37 10.65 -12.06
C VAL A 261 -18.59 11.83 -11.11
N ARG A 262 -18.88 13.02 -11.65
CA ARG A 262 -19.24 14.21 -10.85
C ARG A 262 -20.51 14.00 -10.03
N LYS A 263 -21.54 13.37 -10.62
CA LYS A 263 -22.80 13.07 -9.91
C LYS A 263 -22.58 12.03 -8.80
N LEU A 264 -21.71 11.04 -9.03
CA LEU A 264 -21.31 10.06 -8.01
C LEU A 264 -20.58 10.74 -6.84
N ALA A 265 -19.57 11.57 -7.14
CA ALA A 265 -18.84 12.34 -6.14
C ALA A 265 -19.75 13.27 -5.32
N GLY A 266 -20.66 13.99 -5.98
CA GLY A 266 -21.63 14.84 -5.28
C GLY A 266 -22.63 14.08 -4.41
N ARG A 267 -22.95 12.82 -4.74
CA ARG A 267 -23.77 11.96 -3.87
C ARG A 267 -23.02 11.57 -2.60
N GLU A 268 -21.76 11.14 -2.71
CA GLU A 268 -20.95 10.78 -1.54
C GLU A 268 -20.64 12.00 -0.68
N PHE A 269 -20.40 13.17 -1.28
CA PHE A 269 -20.25 14.42 -0.55
C PHE A 269 -21.52 14.78 0.24
N ARG A 270 -22.72 14.66 -0.36
CA ARG A 270 -23.98 14.94 0.37
C ARG A 270 -24.17 14.03 1.58
N LYS A 271 -23.83 12.74 1.47
CA LYS A 271 -23.86 11.81 2.61
C LYS A 271 -22.89 12.23 3.71
N LEU A 272 -21.67 12.62 3.33
CA LEU A 272 -20.68 13.14 4.27
C LEU A 272 -21.15 14.44 4.93
N GLU A 273 -21.67 15.40 4.15
CA GLU A 273 -22.14 16.68 4.69
C GLU A 273 -23.28 16.48 5.69
N ARG A 274 -24.20 15.54 5.44
CA ARG A 274 -25.24 15.18 6.42
C ARG A 274 -24.66 14.59 7.70
N ALA A 275 -23.70 13.67 7.61
CA ALA A 275 -23.06 13.10 8.79
C ALA A 275 -22.31 14.15 9.61
N ILE A 276 -21.61 15.08 8.96
CA ILE A 276 -20.93 16.18 9.66
C ILE A 276 -21.94 17.11 10.35
N LYS A 277 -23.10 17.35 9.73
CA LYS A 277 -24.16 18.19 10.32
C LYS A 277 -24.90 17.51 11.48
N ALA A 278 -24.86 16.18 11.55
CA ALA A 278 -25.50 15.41 12.61
C ALA A 278 -24.62 15.30 13.87
N LEU A 279 -23.36 15.73 13.81
CA LEU A 279 -22.49 15.78 15.00
C LEU A 279 -23.04 16.79 16.00
N GLY A 280 -23.15 16.37 17.26
CA GLY A 280 -23.43 17.25 18.40
C GLY A 280 -22.24 18.16 18.75
N ALA A 281 -22.38 18.93 19.83
CA ALA A 281 -21.31 19.77 20.37
C ALA A 281 -20.10 18.92 20.82
N GLU A 282 -20.37 17.76 21.41
CA GLU A 282 -19.37 16.79 21.87
C GLU A 282 -19.63 15.43 21.20
N PRO A 283 -19.12 15.19 19.98
CA PRO A 283 -19.36 13.94 19.28
C PRO A 283 -18.62 12.78 19.95
N SER A 284 -19.28 11.62 20.03
CA SER A 284 -18.66 10.36 20.45
C SER A 284 -17.58 9.89 19.46
N ASP A 285 -16.69 9.00 19.92
CA ASP A 285 -15.67 8.37 19.06
C ASP A 285 -16.30 7.62 17.88
N ALA A 286 -17.44 6.95 18.12
CA ALA A 286 -18.20 6.25 17.09
C ALA A 286 -18.74 7.20 15.99
N GLU A 287 -19.21 8.38 16.37
CA GLU A 287 -19.67 9.40 15.41
C GLU A 287 -18.51 9.96 14.58
N LEU A 288 -17.38 10.28 15.21
CA LEU A 288 -16.16 10.72 14.54
C LEU A 288 -15.64 9.65 13.56
N HIS A 289 -15.62 8.39 13.99
CA HIS A 289 -15.29 7.25 13.13
C HIS A 289 -16.25 7.14 11.94
N GLY A 290 -17.55 7.29 12.18
CA GLY A 290 -18.59 7.30 11.15
C GLY A 290 -18.39 8.42 10.11
N VAL A 291 -17.94 9.60 10.53
CA VAL A 291 -17.55 10.70 9.64
C VAL A 291 -16.26 10.38 8.89
N ARG A 292 -15.23 9.82 9.55
CA ARG A 292 -13.98 9.39 8.90
C ARG A 292 -14.23 8.39 7.79
N ILE A 293 -15.07 7.38 8.03
CA ILE A 293 -15.47 6.40 7.01
C ILE A 293 -16.06 7.12 5.79
N ARG A 294 -17.04 8.00 6.02
CA ARG A 294 -17.71 8.77 4.95
C ARG A 294 -16.74 9.71 4.24
N GLY A 295 -15.80 10.31 4.96
CA GLY A 295 -14.72 11.15 4.45
C GLY A 295 -13.81 10.39 3.49
N LYS A 296 -13.42 9.16 3.84
CA LYS A 296 -12.70 8.24 2.93
C LYS A 296 -13.50 8.01 1.66
N ARG A 297 -14.80 7.71 1.76
CA ARG A 297 -15.66 7.48 0.57
C ARG A 297 -15.73 8.70 -0.35
N ALA A 298 -15.98 9.87 0.24
CA ALA A 298 -16.10 11.09 -0.54
C ALA A 298 -14.76 11.49 -1.18
N ARG A 299 -13.63 11.31 -0.50
CA ARG A 299 -12.29 11.53 -1.07
C ARG A 299 -12.08 10.71 -2.33
N TYR A 300 -12.27 9.39 -2.26
CA TYR A 300 -12.05 8.51 -3.42
C TYR A 300 -13.00 8.80 -4.59
N ALA A 301 -14.25 9.18 -4.29
CA ALA A 301 -15.15 9.65 -5.34
C ALA A 301 -14.71 10.98 -5.95
N GLY A 302 -14.12 11.86 -5.13
CA GLY A 302 -13.48 13.09 -5.56
C GLY A 302 -12.30 12.84 -6.49
N GLU A 303 -11.41 11.90 -6.13
CA GLU A 303 -10.26 11.47 -6.94
C GLU A 303 -10.69 10.98 -8.31
N LEU A 304 -11.70 10.10 -8.38
CA LEU A 304 -12.26 9.62 -9.65
C LEU A 304 -12.88 10.75 -10.50
N ALA A 305 -13.33 11.83 -9.86
CA ALA A 305 -13.91 12.97 -10.56
C ALA A 305 -12.88 14.05 -10.90
N GLU A 306 -11.61 13.93 -10.48
CA GLU A 306 -10.60 14.98 -10.66
C GLU A 306 -10.34 15.31 -12.12
N ALA A 307 -10.26 14.29 -12.99
CA ALA A 307 -10.04 14.49 -14.42
C ALA A 307 -11.16 15.34 -15.08
N SER A 308 -12.40 15.19 -14.58
CA SER A 308 -13.58 15.88 -15.13
C SER A 308 -13.89 17.24 -14.48
N VAL A 309 -13.58 17.42 -13.20
CA VAL A 309 -13.94 18.61 -12.41
C VAL A 309 -12.73 19.53 -12.16
N GLY A 310 -11.51 19.03 -12.32
CA GLY A 310 -10.28 19.80 -12.27
C GLY A 310 -9.95 20.34 -10.88
N LYS A 311 -9.49 21.60 -10.82
CA LYS A 311 -8.91 22.23 -9.61
C LYS A 311 -9.83 22.20 -8.39
N LYS A 312 -11.16 22.28 -8.59
CA LYS A 312 -12.14 22.23 -7.50
C LYS A 312 -12.16 20.86 -6.81
N ALA A 313 -12.11 19.77 -7.58
CA ALA A 313 -12.05 18.40 -7.06
C ALA A 313 -10.73 18.15 -6.32
N ARG A 314 -9.59 18.53 -6.91
CA ARG A 314 -8.27 18.43 -6.25
C ARG A 314 -8.24 19.14 -4.90
N ARG A 315 -8.80 20.36 -4.83
CA ARG A 315 -8.91 21.10 -3.56
C ARG A 315 -9.80 20.39 -2.54
N PHE A 316 -10.90 19.78 -2.97
CA PHE A 316 -11.75 18.98 -2.09
C PHE A 316 -11.01 17.74 -1.57
N VAL A 317 -10.31 17.01 -2.43
CA VAL A 317 -9.52 15.82 -2.08
C VAL A 317 -8.43 16.17 -1.07
N ALA A 318 -7.70 17.28 -1.26
CA ALA A 318 -6.70 17.75 -0.32
C ALA A 318 -7.29 18.05 1.08
N ARG A 319 -8.46 18.70 1.14
CA ARG A 319 -9.14 18.95 2.44
C ARG A 319 -9.68 17.66 3.05
N ALA A 320 -10.12 16.71 2.23
CA ALA A 320 -10.58 15.42 2.71
C ALA A 320 -9.42 14.58 3.27
N LYS A 321 -8.21 14.72 2.71
CA LYS A 321 -6.98 14.14 3.28
C LYS A 321 -6.69 14.72 4.66
N ARG A 322 -6.69 16.05 4.83
CA ARG A 322 -6.47 16.67 6.15
C ARG A 322 -7.48 16.23 7.22
N VAL A 323 -8.76 16.08 6.87
CA VAL A 323 -9.76 15.51 7.80
C VAL A 323 -9.45 14.04 8.14
N GLN A 324 -8.97 13.26 7.17
CA GLN A 324 -8.56 11.87 7.40
C GLN A 324 -7.30 11.73 8.24
N ASP A 325 -6.39 12.70 8.18
CA ASP A 325 -5.18 12.74 9.00
C ASP A 325 -5.56 13.03 10.47
N VAL A 326 -6.40 14.05 10.71
CA VAL A 326 -6.86 14.43 12.06
C VAL A 326 -7.73 13.35 12.71
N LEU A 327 -8.79 12.89 12.01
CA LEU A 327 -9.60 11.76 12.50
C LEU A 327 -8.81 10.43 12.42
N GLY A 328 -7.71 10.45 11.67
CA GLY A 328 -6.63 9.48 11.62
C GLY A 328 -6.10 9.21 13.00
N ASP A 329 -5.36 10.21 13.46
CA ASP A 329 -4.68 10.26 14.74
C ASP A 329 -5.63 10.00 15.93
N HIS A 330 -6.85 10.56 15.90
CA HIS A 330 -7.85 10.30 16.95
C HIS A 330 -8.19 8.81 17.09
N GLN A 331 -8.55 8.13 16.00
CA GLN A 331 -8.88 6.70 16.06
C GLN A 331 -7.65 5.85 16.45
N ASP A 332 -6.48 6.19 15.91
CA ASP A 332 -5.28 5.41 16.13
C ASP A 332 -4.86 5.52 17.62
N ALA A 333 -5.11 6.68 18.26
CA ALA A 333 -4.99 6.85 19.71
C ALA A 333 -6.05 6.06 20.50
N VAL A 334 -7.31 6.04 20.08
CA VAL A 334 -8.38 5.23 20.72
C VAL A 334 -7.99 3.74 20.72
N VAL A 335 -7.56 3.22 19.57
CA VAL A 335 -7.12 1.82 19.45
C VAL A 335 -5.89 1.56 20.33
N ALA A 336 -4.92 2.48 20.37
CA ALA A 336 -3.75 2.32 21.23
C ALA A 336 -4.12 2.27 22.73
N ASP A 337 -5.05 3.12 23.19
CA ASP A 337 -5.58 3.10 24.57
C ASP A 337 -6.22 1.74 24.88
N GLU A 338 -7.12 1.26 24.02
CA GLU A 338 -7.79 -0.04 24.17
C GLU A 338 -6.78 -1.20 24.26
N ARG A 339 -5.80 -1.25 23.35
CA ARG A 339 -4.78 -2.31 23.31
C ARG A 339 -3.86 -2.28 24.53
N LEU A 340 -3.48 -1.10 25.01
CA LEU A 340 -2.69 -0.97 26.23
C LEU A 340 -3.46 -1.44 27.46
N ARG A 341 -4.78 -1.18 27.54
CA ARG A 341 -5.63 -1.70 28.62
C ARG A 341 -5.71 -3.21 28.57
N GLU A 342 -6.01 -3.78 27.40
CA GLU A 342 -6.09 -5.23 27.22
C GLU A 342 -4.80 -5.94 27.64
N LEU A 343 -3.64 -5.36 27.30
CA LEU A 343 -2.35 -5.91 27.68
C LEU A 343 -2.16 -6.01 29.20
N VAL A 344 -2.64 -5.01 29.97
CA VAL A 344 -2.43 -4.97 31.43
C VAL A 344 -3.51 -5.65 32.25
N LEU A 345 -4.68 -5.95 31.68
CA LEU A 345 -5.80 -6.58 32.40
C LEU A 345 -5.43 -7.91 33.06
N PHE A 346 -4.46 -8.65 32.49
CA PHE A 346 -4.05 -9.97 32.96
C PHE A 346 -2.63 -9.99 33.54
N GLN A 347 -2.05 -8.83 33.85
CA GLN A 347 -0.66 -8.72 34.30
C GLN A 347 -0.57 -8.41 35.80
N SER A 348 0.23 -9.18 36.53
CA SER A 348 0.49 -8.97 37.95
C SER A 348 1.71 -8.06 38.22
N ASN A 349 2.25 -7.39 37.20
CA ASN A 349 3.45 -6.55 37.30
C ASN A 349 3.06 -5.07 37.51
N PRO A 350 3.27 -4.49 38.72
CA PRO A 350 2.86 -3.11 39.01
C PRO A 350 3.61 -2.06 38.18
N GLN A 351 4.88 -2.32 37.87
CA GLN A 351 5.69 -1.40 37.07
C GLN A 351 5.20 -1.36 35.61
N LEU A 352 4.81 -2.51 35.07
CA LEU A 352 4.19 -2.59 33.75
C LEU A 352 2.86 -1.83 33.70
N ALA A 353 2.01 -1.98 34.72
CA ALA A 353 0.76 -1.24 34.83
C ALA A 353 0.99 0.28 34.91
N LEU A 354 2.01 0.73 35.67
CA LEU A 354 2.37 2.14 35.76
C LEU A 354 2.79 2.73 34.41
N VAL A 355 3.68 2.03 33.68
CA VAL A 355 4.16 2.47 32.36
C VAL A 355 3.04 2.48 31.33
N ALA A 356 2.22 1.43 31.29
CA ALA A 356 1.04 1.40 30.42
C ALA A 356 0.07 2.54 30.73
N GLY A 357 -0.13 2.87 32.02
CA GLY A 357 -0.92 4.03 32.45
C GLY A 357 -0.40 5.36 31.90
N ARG A 358 0.93 5.57 31.90
CA ARG A 358 1.56 6.76 31.29
C ARG A 358 1.33 6.82 29.77
N LEU A 359 1.44 5.69 29.08
CA LEU A 359 1.19 5.60 27.64
C LEU A 359 -0.29 5.84 27.29
N ILE A 360 -1.21 5.33 28.12
CA ILE A 360 -2.66 5.55 28.01
C ILE A 360 -2.99 7.05 28.13
N GLU A 361 -2.43 7.74 29.12
CA GLU A 361 -2.67 9.17 29.30
C GLU A 361 -2.19 9.99 28.09
N ARG A 362 -1.06 9.62 27.50
CA ARG A 362 -0.58 10.23 26.25
C ARG A 362 -1.51 9.98 25.06
N GLN A 363 -2.20 8.85 25.01
CA GLN A 363 -3.22 8.62 23.97
C GLN A 363 -4.41 9.57 24.17
N ARG A 364 -4.85 9.80 25.41
CA ARG A 364 -5.93 10.75 25.71
C ARG A 364 -5.58 12.17 25.25
N GLU A 365 -4.35 12.62 25.48
CA GLU A 365 -3.88 13.92 24.97
C GLU A 365 -3.93 14.01 23.44
N ARG A 366 -3.57 12.95 22.71
CA ARG A 366 -3.70 12.88 21.25
C ARG A 366 -5.17 12.97 20.83
N MET A 367 -6.05 12.22 21.50
CA MET A 367 -7.48 12.27 21.23
C MET A 367 -8.04 13.68 21.42
N LEU A 368 -7.67 14.37 22.49
CA LEU A 368 -8.09 15.75 22.78
C LEU A 368 -7.59 16.74 21.72
N ARG A 369 -6.32 16.65 21.32
CA ARG A 369 -5.74 17.48 20.25
C ARG A 369 -6.48 17.30 18.93
N ALA A 370 -6.71 16.06 18.52
CA ALA A 370 -7.43 15.75 17.29
C ALA A 370 -8.90 16.23 17.35
N ARG A 371 -9.57 16.09 18.50
CA ARG A 371 -10.92 16.62 18.74
C ARG A 371 -10.98 18.14 18.64
N ALA A 372 -9.97 18.85 19.15
CA ALA A 372 -9.87 20.30 19.04
C ALA A 372 -9.67 20.78 17.58
N GLU A 373 -8.90 20.04 16.77
CA GLU A 373 -8.65 20.39 15.37
C GLU A 373 -9.81 20.03 14.41
N ALA A 374 -10.54 18.95 14.71
CA ALA A 374 -11.58 18.39 13.83
C ALA A 374 -12.64 19.42 13.35
N PRO A 375 -13.22 20.30 14.19
CA PRO A 375 -14.21 21.27 13.73
C PRO A 375 -13.71 22.18 12.61
N ARG A 376 -12.46 22.65 12.71
CA ARG A 376 -11.86 23.53 11.69
C ARG A 376 -11.70 22.80 10.36
N THR A 377 -11.15 21.60 10.37
CA THR A 377 -10.89 20.82 9.15
C THR A 377 -12.20 20.38 8.48
N LEU A 378 -13.20 19.97 9.27
CA LEU A 378 -14.54 19.63 8.77
C LEU A 378 -15.26 20.82 8.11
N ARG A 379 -15.17 22.03 8.69
CA ARG A 379 -15.72 23.25 8.06
C ARG A 379 -15.05 23.54 6.71
N GLN A 380 -13.73 23.44 6.63
CA GLN A 380 -12.99 23.66 5.39
C GLN A 380 -13.34 22.63 4.31
N LEU A 381 -13.45 21.35 4.69
CA LEU A 381 -13.87 20.28 3.79
C LEU A 381 -15.28 20.53 3.23
N ARG A 382 -16.24 20.91 4.08
CA ARG A 382 -17.61 21.25 3.65
C ARG A 382 -17.62 22.40 2.66
N ARG A 383 -16.86 23.48 2.92
CA ARG A 383 -16.77 24.62 2.00
C ARG A 383 -16.17 24.21 0.64
N ALA A 384 -15.13 23.39 0.64
CA ALA A 384 -14.53 22.88 -0.59
C ALA A 384 -15.49 21.99 -1.38
N GLY A 385 -16.21 21.09 -0.69
CA GLY A 385 -17.14 20.18 -1.33
C GLY A 385 -18.35 20.89 -1.92
N ARG A 386 -18.90 21.92 -1.25
CA ARG A 386 -19.97 22.74 -1.83
C ARG A 386 -19.54 23.42 -3.13
N LYS A 387 -18.30 23.91 -3.22
CA LYS A 387 -17.78 24.55 -4.44
C LYS A 387 -17.53 23.57 -5.60
N ALA A 388 -17.25 22.31 -5.29
CA ALA A 388 -16.92 21.28 -6.28
C ALA A 388 -18.17 20.55 -6.80
N TRP A 389 -19.15 20.31 -5.91
CA TRP A 389 -20.22 19.35 -6.14
C TRP A 389 -21.64 19.93 -6.13
N ARG A 390 -21.79 21.19 -5.72
CA ARG A 390 -22.98 22.02 -6.02
C ARG A 390 -22.60 22.96 -7.15
#